data_AF-A0A2V8RUZ6-F1
#
_entry.id   AF-A0A2V8RUZ6-F1
#
_cell.length_a   1.000
_cell.length_b   1.000
_cell.length_c   1.000
_cell.angle_alpha   90.00
_cell.angle_beta   90.00
_cell.angle_gamma   90.00
#
_symmetry.space_group_name_H-M   'P 1'
#
loop_
_entity.id
_entity.type
_entity.pdbx_description
1 polymer ?
#
loop_
_entity_poly.entity_id
_entity_poly.type
_entity_poly.pdbx_seq_one_letter_code
_entity_poly.pdbx_strand_id
1 'polypeptide(L)'
;MKSDPRSRSNRLRLLVLFLVLSFNAVFYLTGKRPETVNGSGVKTSPTPVKPVSKLVAKRKYSEFPHSQKAHQIACSNCHKFPSDNWNKVRRGSDAFSDVTDYPKHESCVGCHRQQFFKGRPPVICSICHTNPSPNDSSRHPFPNPRELFDASPKGKTATSDFAISFPHDKHIDIVSQTSGEVKFTNAAWTNTRMAEESCSVCHKTYKPQGDGSEEFVTPPPAKSGDKFWLKKGTFKTVPIGHTTCFTCHSADSGMSPAPTDCAVCHKLKPAAPMADFDPALAAAMKVNDKIVADEWSRRDSSGTFRHEWFSHAELSCSTCHDVTKIITLDASTKKVSVLACGTCHATATSDDGGALNFEIDARKANAKFECTKCHVTFGKLPIPLSHQKALAAAGAK
;
A
#
# COMPACT_ATOMS: atom_id res chain seq x y z
N MET A 1 -55.07 -49.57 11.76
CA MET A 1 -54.30 -48.72 12.70
C MET A 1 -52.87 -49.22 12.78
N LYS A 2 -51.92 -48.30 12.55
CA LYS A 2 -50.46 -48.31 12.83
C LYS A 2 -49.65 -49.60 12.52
N SER A 3 -48.69 -49.47 11.61
CA SER A 3 -47.51 -50.36 11.52
C SER A 3 -46.23 -49.55 11.18
N ASP A 4 -45.10 -50.13 11.59
CA ASP A 4 -43.91 -49.53 12.24
C ASP A 4 -42.72 -49.24 11.28
N PRO A 5 -41.98 -48.10 11.40
CA PRO A 5 -40.89 -47.74 10.50
C PRO A 5 -39.52 -48.18 11.03
N ARG A 6 -39.17 -49.47 10.92
CA ARG A 6 -37.79 -49.95 11.23
C ARG A 6 -37.12 -50.83 10.17
N SER A 7 -37.64 -50.88 8.93
CA SER A 7 -37.14 -51.85 7.92
C SER A 7 -36.34 -51.27 6.73
N ARG A 8 -35.99 -49.97 6.68
CA ARG A 8 -35.36 -49.37 5.48
C ARG A 8 -33.85 -49.03 5.57
N SER A 9 -33.18 -49.30 6.69
CA SER A 9 -31.79 -48.83 6.89
C SER A 9 -30.66 -49.80 6.45
N ASN A 10 -30.96 -51.05 6.06
CA ASN A 10 -29.91 -52.06 5.84
C ASN A 10 -29.60 -52.40 4.37
N ARG A 11 -30.25 -51.75 3.39
CA ARG A 11 -30.01 -52.03 1.96
C ARG A 11 -29.06 -51.06 1.25
N LEU A 12 -28.62 -49.99 1.92
CA LEU A 12 -27.75 -48.96 1.29
C LEU A 12 -26.25 -49.10 1.65
N ARG A 13 -25.88 -50.00 2.58
CA ARG A 13 -24.48 -50.20 3.02
C ARG A 13 -23.73 -51.31 2.28
N LEU A 14 -24.36 -52.02 1.35
CA LEU A 14 -23.76 -53.13 0.60
C LEU A 14 -23.34 -52.78 -0.84
N LEU A 15 -23.60 -51.55 -1.31
CA LEU A 15 -23.33 -51.12 -2.70
C LEU A 15 -22.10 -50.20 -2.87
N VAL A 16 -21.43 -49.80 -1.78
CA VAL A 16 -20.26 -48.88 -1.84
C VAL A 16 -18.92 -49.62 -1.73
N LEU A 17 -18.92 -50.93 -1.45
CA LEU A 17 -17.70 -51.72 -1.27
C LEU A 17 -17.17 -52.41 -2.55
N PHE A 18 -17.85 -52.26 -3.69
CA PHE A 18 -17.47 -52.88 -4.97
C PHE A 18 -16.77 -51.96 -5.98
N LEU A 19 -16.55 -50.68 -5.66
CA LEU A 19 -16.01 -49.67 -6.60
C LEU A 19 -14.54 -49.27 -6.37
N VAL A 20 -13.82 -49.91 -5.44
CA VAL A 20 -12.44 -49.51 -5.06
C VAL A 20 -11.36 -50.55 -5.43
N LEU A 21 -11.70 -51.65 -6.11
CA LEU A 21 -10.76 -52.77 -6.38
C LEU A 21 -10.49 -53.06 -7.87
N SER A 22 -10.51 -52.07 -8.76
CA SER A 22 -10.33 -52.30 -10.21
C SER A 22 -9.40 -51.30 -10.94
N PHE A 23 -8.37 -50.78 -10.27
CA PHE A 23 -7.39 -49.87 -10.90
C PHE A 23 -5.90 -50.18 -10.60
N ASN A 24 -5.53 -51.46 -10.48
CA ASN A 24 -4.11 -51.85 -10.36
C ASN A 24 -3.83 -53.17 -11.11
N ALA A 25 -3.87 -53.15 -12.45
CA ALA A 25 -3.31 -54.25 -13.26
C ALA A 25 -3.18 -53.90 -14.75
N VAL A 26 -2.35 -52.92 -15.14
CA VAL A 26 -1.75 -52.90 -16.49
C VAL A 26 -0.45 -52.09 -16.41
N PHE A 27 0.70 -52.75 -16.49
CA PHE A 27 1.92 -52.33 -17.19
C PHE A 27 3.05 -53.29 -16.80
N TYR A 28 3.06 -54.45 -17.45
CA TYR A 28 4.21 -55.33 -17.50
C TYR A 28 4.39 -55.79 -18.96
N LEU A 29 5.65 -55.76 -19.41
CA LEU A 29 6.24 -56.40 -20.59
C LEU A 29 6.28 -55.61 -21.92
N THR A 30 7.45 -55.03 -22.18
CA THR A 30 8.36 -55.21 -23.35
C THR A 30 9.41 -54.07 -23.27
N GLY A 31 10.71 -54.19 -23.50
CA GLY A 31 11.63 -55.25 -23.87
C GLY A 31 12.98 -54.61 -24.28
N LYS A 32 14.08 -55.32 -24.00
CA LYS A 32 15.46 -55.23 -24.56
C LYS A 32 16.53 -54.28 -23.94
N ARG A 33 17.62 -54.94 -23.53
CA ARG A 33 18.98 -54.46 -23.19
C ARG A 33 19.75 -54.01 -24.45
N PRO A 34 20.84 -53.25 -24.28
CA PRO A 34 22.15 -53.90 -24.38
C PRO A 34 23.20 -53.47 -23.34
N GLU A 35 24.11 -54.42 -23.12
CA GLU A 35 25.54 -54.37 -22.81
C GLU A 35 26.16 -53.48 -21.71
N THR A 36 26.88 -54.21 -20.88
CA THR A 36 27.82 -53.85 -19.82
C THR A 36 29.15 -53.32 -20.35
N VAL A 37 29.68 -52.27 -19.72
CA VAL A 37 31.13 -52.09 -19.55
C VAL A 37 31.41 -51.66 -18.10
N ASN A 38 32.38 -52.36 -17.51
CA ASN A 38 32.86 -52.29 -16.13
C ASN A 38 33.36 -50.90 -15.70
N GLY A 39 33.10 -50.55 -14.44
CA GLY A 39 33.75 -49.46 -13.72
C GLY A 39 33.49 -49.62 -12.22
N SER A 40 34.55 -49.94 -11.47
CA SER A 40 34.53 -50.47 -10.10
C SER A 40 33.86 -49.57 -9.06
N GLY A 41 33.10 -50.23 -8.18
CA GLY A 41 32.33 -49.62 -7.11
C GLY A 41 33.16 -49.06 -5.95
N VAL A 42 32.75 -47.88 -5.49
CA VAL A 42 32.70 -47.52 -4.08
C VAL A 42 31.22 -47.25 -3.77
N LYS A 43 30.54 -48.20 -3.12
CA LYS A 43 29.13 -48.08 -2.72
C LYS A 43 29.06 -47.32 -1.39
N THR A 44 28.83 -46.02 -1.43
CA THR A 44 28.30 -45.28 -0.27
C THR A 44 26.77 -45.43 -0.24
N SER A 45 26.24 -46.07 0.81
CA SER A 45 24.80 -46.17 1.08
C SER A 45 24.15 -44.78 1.12
N PRO A 46 23.02 -44.56 0.42
CA PRO A 46 22.29 -43.31 0.54
C PRO A 46 21.58 -43.26 1.89
N THR A 47 22.02 -42.34 2.75
CA THR A 47 21.33 -41.98 3.99
C THR A 47 19.91 -41.52 3.66
N PRO A 48 18.86 -42.03 4.34
CA PRO A 48 17.49 -41.59 4.10
C PRO A 48 17.38 -40.09 4.40
N VAL A 49 17.13 -39.30 3.35
CA VAL A 49 16.89 -37.86 3.45
C VAL A 49 15.59 -37.68 4.24
N LYS A 50 15.71 -37.18 5.47
CA LYS A 50 14.55 -36.78 6.28
C LYS A 50 13.71 -35.79 5.45
N PRO A 51 12.39 -35.97 5.34
CA PRO A 51 11.54 -35.01 4.66
C PRO A 51 11.75 -33.64 5.31
N VAL A 52 12.12 -32.66 4.50
CA VAL A 52 12.20 -31.26 4.92
C VAL A 52 10.81 -30.88 5.40
N SER A 53 10.61 -30.87 6.72
CA SER A 53 9.38 -30.38 7.31
C SER A 53 9.20 -28.96 6.80
N LYS A 54 8.12 -28.68 6.07
CA LYS A 54 7.71 -27.30 5.78
C LYS A 54 7.77 -26.55 7.11
N LEU A 55 8.72 -25.63 7.24
CA LEU A 55 8.81 -24.71 8.36
C LEU A 55 7.48 -23.95 8.37
N VAL A 56 6.54 -24.43 9.19
CA VAL A 56 5.35 -23.67 9.53
C VAL A 56 5.89 -22.41 10.17
N ALA A 57 5.76 -21.27 9.48
CA ALA A 57 6.19 -19.99 10.00
C ALA A 57 5.68 -19.86 11.44
N LYS A 58 6.62 -19.68 12.40
CA LYS A 58 6.26 -19.52 13.81
C LYS A 58 5.22 -18.40 13.89
N ARG A 59 4.01 -18.73 14.35
CA ARG A 59 2.95 -17.75 14.58
C ARG A 59 3.48 -16.70 15.56
N LYS A 60 3.59 -15.45 15.11
CA LYS A 60 3.96 -14.32 15.96
C LYS A 60 2.72 -13.90 16.75
N TYR A 61 2.61 -14.38 17.98
CA TYR A 61 1.49 -14.04 18.87
C TYR A 61 1.58 -12.62 19.46
N SER A 62 2.66 -11.89 19.15
CA SER A 62 2.86 -10.48 19.50
C SER A 62 2.19 -9.51 18.52
N GLU A 63 1.58 -10.02 17.45
CA GLU A 63 0.94 -9.23 16.40
C GLU A 63 -0.55 -9.62 16.28
N PHE A 64 -1.42 -8.65 15.98
CA PHE A 64 -2.84 -8.87 15.69
C PHE A 64 -3.16 -8.43 14.26
N PRO A 65 -3.00 -9.33 13.27
CA PRO A 65 -3.25 -8.99 11.87
C PRO A 65 -4.75 -9.00 11.54
N HIS A 66 -5.29 -7.87 11.08
CA HIS A 66 -6.68 -7.76 10.59
C HIS A 66 -6.91 -8.51 9.28
N SER A 67 -5.83 -8.87 8.57
CA SER A 67 -5.89 -9.67 7.35
C SER A 67 -6.32 -11.12 7.58
N GLN A 68 -6.29 -11.61 8.83
CA GLN A 68 -6.80 -12.94 9.14
C GLN A 68 -8.32 -12.97 9.00
N LYS A 69 -8.86 -13.93 8.25
CA LYS A 69 -10.31 -14.04 7.99
C LYS A 69 -11.16 -14.02 9.27
N ALA A 70 -10.67 -14.63 10.36
CA ALA A 70 -11.36 -14.63 11.65
C ALA A 70 -11.44 -13.24 12.33
N HIS A 71 -10.54 -12.32 11.99
CA HIS A 71 -10.53 -10.95 12.51
C HIS A 71 -11.30 -9.96 11.62
N GLN A 72 -11.75 -10.40 10.43
CA GLN A 72 -12.52 -9.59 9.49
C GLN A 72 -14.02 -9.59 9.87
N ILE A 73 -14.32 -9.16 11.10
CA ILE A 73 -15.67 -8.94 11.61
C ILE A 73 -15.98 -7.44 11.68
N ALA A 74 -17.21 -7.06 12.04
CA ALA A 74 -17.57 -5.65 12.21
C ALA A 74 -16.61 -4.95 13.19
N CYS A 75 -16.12 -3.77 12.83
CA CYS A 75 -15.12 -3.04 13.62
C CYS A 75 -15.62 -2.76 15.05
N SER A 76 -16.92 -2.48 15.19
CA SER A 76 -17.63 -2.25 16.45
C SER A 76 -17.65 -3.46 17.38
N ASN A 77 -17.41 -4.68 16.88
CA ASN A 77 -17.29 -5.86 17.74
C ASN A 77 -16.02 -5.83 18.60
N CYS A 78 -15.02 -5.03 18.21
CA CYS A 78 -13.76 -4.90 18.94
C CYS A 78 -13.52 -3.48 19.43
N HIS A 79 -13.74 -2.49 18.57
CA HIS A 79 -13.44 -1.08 18.85
C HIS A 79 -14.70 -0.33 19.26
N LYS A 80 -14.64 0.36 20.40
CA LYS A 80 -15.71 1.27 20.85
C LYS A 80 -15.57 2.62 20.15
N PHE A 81 -16.65 3.09 19.55
CA PHE A 81 -16.76 4.43 19.01
C PHE A 81 -17.76 5.28 19.81
N PRO A 82 -17.40 6.49 20.24
CA PRO A 82 -16.02 6.97 20.33
C PRO A 82 -15.26 6.27 21.48
N SER A 83 -13.93 6.33 21.46
CA SER A 83 -13.10 5.81 22.57
C SER A 83 -13.19 6.72 23.80
N ASP A 84 -13.16 6.18 25.01
CA ASP A 84 -13.38 6.94 26.26
C ASP A 84 -12.40 8.14 26.44
N ASN A 85 -11.26 8.15 25.75
CA ASN A 85 -10.22 9.19 25.81
C ASN A 85 -10.19 10.13 24.58
N TRP A 86 -11.15 10.07 23.64
CA TRP A 86 -11.10 10.84 22.38
C TRP A 86 -10.89 12.35 22.61
N ASN A 87 -11.57 12.91 23.61
CA ASN A 87 -11.52 14.31 24.01
C ASN A 87 -10.27 14.70 24.81
N LYS A 88 -9.44 13.72 25.20
CA LYS A 88 -8.15 13.96 25.87
C LYS A 88 -7.01 14.00 24.88
N VAL A 89 -7.13 13.20 23.81
CA VAL A 89 -6.09 13.04 22.78
C VAL A 89 -6.12 14.20 21.78
N ARG A 90 -7.29 14.80 21.54
CA ARG A 90 -7.46 16.04 20.77
C ARG A 90 -8.17 17.08 21.63
N ARG A 91 -7.82 18.36 21.49
CA ARG A 91 -8.33 19.47 22.33
C ARG A 91 -8.91 20.58 21.47
N GLY A 92 -9.81 21.38 22.04
CA GLY A 92 -10.36 22.57 21.39
C GLY A 92 -11.10 22.22 20.09
N SER A 93 -10.87 23.02 19.05
CA SER A 93 -11.47 22.84 17.71
C SER A 93 -11.08 21.53 17.01
N ASP A 94 -10.02 20.86 17.47
CA ASP A 94 -9.54 19.62 16.87
C ASP A 94 -10.21 18.38 17.51
N ALA A 95 -11.03 18.56 18.55
CA ALA A 95 -11.68 17.47 19.27
C ALA A 95 -12.94 17.00 18.53
N PHE A 96 -12.95 15.74 18.11
CA PHE A 96 -14.11 15.06 17.53
C PHE A 96 -14.17 13.60 17.98
N SER A 97 -15.39 13.05 18.02
CA SER A 97 -15.66 11.64 18.34
C SER A 97 -14.87 10.72 17.40
N ASP A 98 -14.02 9.86 17.96
CA ASP A 98 -13.11 9.01 17.19
C ASP A 98 -12.65 7.77 17.97
N VAL A 99 -12.05 6.79 17.27
CA VAL A 99 -11.32 5.68 17.86
C VAL A 99 -9.88 6.09 18.12
N THR A 100 -9.50 6.27 19.39
CA THR A 100 -8.17 6.77 19.80
C THR A 100 -7.50 5.88 20.86
N ASP A 101 -8.06 4.69 21.09
CA ASP A 101 -7.48 3.72 22.01
C ASP A 101 -7.69 2.28 21.51
N TYR A 102 -6.91 1.37 22.07
CA TYR A 102 -7.05 -0.06 21.88
C TYR A 102 -8.43 -0.56 22.35
N PRO A 103 -8.94 -1.66 21.75
CA PRO A 103 -10.00 -2.45 22.33
C PRO A 103 -9.73 -2.79 23.79
N LYS A 104 -10.79 -2.85 24.60
CA LYS A 104 -10.69 -3.35 25.97
C LYS A 104 -10.56 -4.88 25.96
N HIS A 105 -10.14 -5.46 27.09
CA HIS A 105 -9.90 -6.91 27.17
C HIS A 105 -11.14 -7.74 26.81
N GLU A 106 -12.34 -7.23 27.11
CA GLU A 106 -13.59 -7.95 26.83
C GLU A 106 -13.75 -8.27 25.34
N SER A 107 -13.28 -7.39 24.47
CA SER A 107 -13.27 -7.55 23.01
C SER A 107 -12.49 -8.79 22.55
N CYS A 108 -11.46 -9.18 23.28
CA CYS A 108 -10.60 -10.30 22.90
C CYS A 108 -10.88 -11.57 23.71
N VAL A 109 -11.27 -11.45 24.98
CA VAL A 109 -11.45 -12.59 25.90
C VAL A 109 -12.53 -13.56 25.40
N GLY A 110 -13.56 -13.08 24.70
CA GLY A 110 -14.61 -13.93 24.14
C GLY A 110 -14.10 -15.01 23.16
N CYS A 111 -13.11 -14.66 22.33
CA CYS A 111 -12.54 -15.57 21.33
C CYS A 111 -11.18 -16.13 21.75
N HIS A 112 -10.39 -15.37 22.50
CA HIS A 112 -8.99 -15.65 22.83
C HIS A 112 -8.77 -16.01 24.31
N ARG A 113 -9.81 -16.50 25.01
CA ARG A 113 -9.77 -16.82 26.45
C ARG A 113 -8.52 -17.60 26.87
N GLN A 114 -8.19 -18.68 26.17
CA GLN A 114 -7.03 -19.50 26.51
C GLN A 114 -5.70 -18.74 26.38
N GLN A 115 -5.58 -17.85 25.39
CA GLN A 115 -4.37 -17.06 25.19
C GLN A 115 -4.24 -15.94 26.24
N PHE A 116 -5.35 -15.44 26.78
CA PHE A 116 -5.37 -14.47 27.88
C PHE A 116 -4.92 -15.04 29.22
N PHE A 117 -5.16 -16.33 29.48
CA PHE A 117 -4.90 -16.93 30.79
C PHE A 117 -3.75 -17.94 30.81
N LYS A 118 -3.06 -18.16 29.68
CA LYS A 118 -1.94 -19.11 29.56
C LYS A 118 -0.62 -18.39 29.32
N GLY A 119 0.40 -18.72 30.11
CA GLY A 119 1.73 -18.10 30.07
C GLY A 119 1.91 -17.01 31.14
N ARG A 120 3.15 -16.62 31.42
CA ARG A 120 3.51 -15.58 32.40
C ARG A 120 4.67 -14.71 31.88
N PRO A 121 4.42 -13.49 31.38
CA PRO A 121 3.10 -12.95 31.03
C PRO A 121 2.51 -13.66 29.80
N PRO A 122 1.18 -13.68 29.62
CA PRO A 122 0.55 -14.18 28.41
C PRO A 122 1.00 -13.39 27.18
N VAL A 123 1.39 -14.08 26.10
CA VAL A 123 1.95 -13.42 24.90
C VAL A 123 0.95 -12.46 24.24
N ILE A 124 -0.35 -12.73 24.36
CA ILE A 124 -1.40 -11.85 23.82
C ILE A 124 -1.36 -10.45 24.43
N CYS A 125 -0.86 -10.31 25.67
CA CYS A 125 -0.73 -9.01 26.32
C CYS A 125 0.26 -8.09 25.59
N SER A 126 1.28 -8.65 24.92
CA SER A 126 2.27 -7.86 24.19
C SER A 126 1.75 -7.26 22.88
N ILE A 127 0.50 -7.56 22.48
CA ILE A 127 -0.14 -6.89 21.35
C ILE A 127 -0.34 -5.40 21.66
N CYS A 128 -0.77 -5.10 22.90
CA CYS A 128 -1.07 -3.75 23.36
C CYS A 128 -0.03 -3.22 24.34
N HIS A 129 0.54 -4.07 25.21
CA HIS A 129 1.43 -3.64 26.28
C HIS A 129 2.91 -3.71 25.91
N THR A 130 3.65 -2.67 26.29
CA THR A 130 5.13 -2.65 26.22
C THR A 130 5.76 -3.46 27.34
N ASN A 131 5.13 -3.45 28.52
CA ASN A 131 5.56 -4.23 29.67
C ASN A 131 4.33 -4.85 30.35
N PRO A 132 3.86 -6.03 29.91
CA PRO A 132 2.67 -6.65 30.48
C PRO A 132 2.96 -7.21 31.88
N SER A 133 2.59 -6.47 32.93
CA SER A 133 2.64 -6.97 34.31
C SER A 133 1.50 -6.40 35.16
N PRO A 134 1.18 -7.00 36.32
CA PRO A 134 0.18 -6.43 37.23
C PRO A 134 0.52 -5.02 37.75
N ASN A 135 1.82 -4.67 37.77
CA ASN A 135 2.32 -3.42 38.35
C ASN A 135 2.66 -2.37 37.27
N ASP A 136 2.67 -2.76 36.00
CA ASP A 136 2.97 -1.89 34.87
C ASP A 136 2.00 -2.23 33.73
N SER A 137 1.15 -1.27 33.40
CA SER A 137 0.16 -1.38 32.33
C SER A 137 0.51 -0.48 31.13
N SER A 138 1.78 -0.06 31.00
CA SER A 138 2.26 0.72 29.87
C SER A 138 1.90 0.05 28.54
N ARG A 139 1.38 0.86 27.62
CA ARG A 139 0.91 0.43 26.32
C ARG A 139 1.78 1.02 25.22
N HIS A 140 1.84 0.29 24.11
CA HIS A 140 2.23 0.88 22.85
C HIS A 140 1.34 2.08 22.54
N PRO A 141 1.85 3.10 21.82
CA PRO A 141 0.99 4.18 21.34
C PRO A 141 -0.03 3.61 20.35
N PHE A 142 -1.27 4.07 20.45
CA PHE A 142 -2.33 3.70 19.51
C PHE A 142 -2.09 4.41 18.16
N PRO A 143 -2.36 3.76 17.01
CA PRO A 143 -2.08 4.33 15.68
C PRO A 143 -2.79 5.65 15.31
N ASN A 144 -3.80 6.07 16.07
CA ASN A 144 -4.56 7.29 15.84
C ASN A 144 -4.60 8.16 17.11
N PRO A 145 -4.20 9.43 17.08
CA PRO A 145 -3.78 10.25 15.94
C PRO A 145 -2.43 9.83 15.36
N ARG A 146 -2.32 9.93 14.03
CA ARG A 146 -1.18 9.48 13.24
C ARG A 146 0.10 10.21 13.63
N GLU A 147 -0.01 11.50 13.91
CA GLU A 147 1.08 12.41 14.22
C GLU A 147 1.83 11.97 15.48
N LEU A 148 1.09 11.60 16.54
CA LEU A 148 1.67 11.09 17.79
C LEU A 148 2.22 9.69 17.60
N PHE A 149 1.53 8.84 16.85
CA PHE A 149 1.96 7.46 16.63
C PHE A 149 3.25 7.40 15.82
N ASP A 150 3.32 8.07 14.67
CA ASP A 150 4.45 8.01 13.75
C ASP A 150 5.73 8.64 14.36
N ALA A 151 5.58 9.57 15.32
CA ALA A 151 6.70 10.10 16.10
C ALA A 151 7.30 9.08 17.09
N SER A 152 6.53 8.08 17.51
CA SER A 152 6.96 7.07 18.47
C SER A 152 7.93 6.04 17.86
N PRO A 153 8.72 5.33 18.68
CA PRO A 153 9.59 4.25 18.19
C PRO A 153 8.84 3.16 17.41
N LYS A 154 7.60 2.84 17.81
CA LYS A 154 6.77 1.83 17.12
C LYS A 154 6.26 2.34 15.77
N GLY A 155 5.78 3.59 15.72
CA GLY A 155 5.19 4.14 14.50
C GLY A 155 6.17 4.32 13.36
N LYS A 156 7.45 4.58 13.66
CA LYS A 156 8.53 4.71 12.65
C LYS A 156 8.66 3.49 11.74
N THR A 157 8.38 2.30 12.24
CA THR A 157 8.52 1.04 11.47
C THR A 157 7.19 0.32 11.25
N ALA A 158 6.12 0.79 11.87
CA ALA A 158 4.82 0.15 11.76
C ALA A 158 4.22 0.33 10.36
N THR A 159 3.60 -0.73 9.87
CA THR A 159 2.75 -0.71 8.68
C THR A 159 1.33 -1.05 9.11
N SER A 160 0.36 -0.24 8.68
CA SER A 160 -1.05 -0.52 8.90
C SER A 160 -1.51 -1.71 8.04
N ASP A 161 -2.37 -2.55 8.59
CA ASP A 161 -3.12 -3.57 7.84
C ASP A 161 -4.17 -2.97 6.91
N PHE A 162 -4.54 -1.71 7.15
CA PHE A 162 -5.57 -1.00 6.39
C PHE A 162 -4.96 0.12 5.54
N ALA A 163 -5.63 0.39 4.42
CA ALA A 163 -5.49 1.58 3.60
C ALA A 163 -6.86 2.26 3.48
N ILE A 164 -6.85 3.55 3.16
CA ILE A 164 -8.08 4.32 2.96
C ILE A 164 -8.59 4.12 1.52
N SER A 165 -9.90 3.94 1.39
CA SER A 165 -10.67 3.99 0.15
C SER A 165 -11.19 5.40 -0.06
N PHE A 166 -10.52 6.16 -0.92
CA PHE A 166 -10.91 7.51 -1.27
C PHE A 166 -10.99 7.62 -2.81
N PRO A 167 -12.21 7.50 -3.38
CA PRO A 167 -12.44 7.68 -4.81
C PRO A 167 -12.55 9.17 -5.14
N HIS A 168 -11.67 9.68 -5.99
CA HIS A 168 -11.58 11.12 -6.26
C HIS A 168 -12.75 11.66 -7.10
N ASP A 169 -13.35 10.85 -7.97
CA ASP A 169 -14.55 11.22 -8.74
C ASP A 169 -15.72 11.65 -7.85
N LYS A 170 -15.79 11.16 -6.60
CA LYS A 170 -16.82 11.55 -5.64
C LYS A 170 -16.53 12.87 -4.93
N HIS A 171 -15.29 13.36 -4.96
CA HIS A 171 -14.87 14.49 -4.13
C HIS A 171 -14.54 15.75 -4.93
N ILE A 172 -14.02 15.61 -6.16
CA ILE A 172 -13.55 16.75 -6.96
C ILE A 172 -14.68 17.78 -7.17
N ASP A 173 -15.88 17.34 -7.55
CA ASP A 173 -16.99 18.25 -7.84
C ASP A 173 -17.58 18.88 -6.56
N ILE A 174 -17.65 18.13 -5.46
CA ILE A 174 -18.22 18.60 -4.19
C ILE A 174 -17.32 19.66 -3.54
N VAL A 175 -16.00 19.42 -3.55
CA VAL A 175 -15.02 20.34 -2.97
C VAL A 175 -14.87 21.60 -3.82
N SER A 176 -15.04 21.49 -5.13
CA SER A 176 -15.08 22.66 -6.03
C SER A 176 -16.29 23.57 -5.77
N GLN A 177 -17.42 23.01 -5.32
CA GLN A 177 -18.65 23.77 -5.05
C GLN A 177 -18.70 24.41 -3.66
N THR A 178 -17.94 23.91 -2.69
CA THR A 178 -17.96 24.38 -1.29
C THR A 178 -16.94 25.47 -0.98
N SER A 179 -16.03 25.79 -1.91
CA SER A 179 -14.94 26.76 -1.70
C SER A 179 -15.26 28.21 -2.12
N GLY A 180 -16.43 28.49 -2.70
CA GLY A 180 -16.87 29.85 -3.01
C GLY A 180 -18.21 29.91 -3.74
N GLU A 181 -18.98 30.96 -3.47
CA GLU A 181 -20.28 31.39 -4.04
C GLU A 181 -20.80 30.57 -5.25
N VAL A 182 -22.04 30.06 -5.16
CA VAL A 182 -22.71 29.29 -6.22
C VAL A 182 -22.71 30.06 -7.54
N LYS A 183 -21.76 29.78 -8.41
CA LYS A 183 -21.71 30.30 -9.78
C LYS A 183 -22.30 29.25 -10.71
N PHE A 184 -23.42 29.59 -11.35
CA PHE A 184 -23.99 28.79 -12.43
C PHE A 184 -22.99 28.77 -13.60
N THR A 185 -22.22 27.70 -13.73
CA THR A 185 -21.30 27.50 -14.86
C THR A 185 -21.98 26.73 -15.98
N ASN A 186 -21.78 27.23 -17.20
CA ASN A 186 -22.31 26.62 -18.43
C ASN A 186 -21.61 25.27 -18.70
N ALA A 187 -22.38 24.21 -18.94
CA ALA A 187 -21.90 22.83 -19.05
C ALA A 187 -20.89 22.57 -20.21
N ALA A 188 -20.65 23.56 -21.06
CA ALA A 188 -19.74 23.45 -22.21
C ALA A 188 -18.26 23.76 -21.90
N TRP A 189 -17.92 24.20 -20.69
CA TRP A 189 -16.53 24.52 -20.31
C TRP A 189 -16.02 23.53 -19.25
N THR A 190 -15.25 22.54 -19.69
CA THR A 190 -14.51 21.63 -18.81
C THR A 190 -13.41 22.40 -18.09
N ASN A 191 -13.73 22.90 -16.89
CA ASN A 191 -12.89 23.86 -16.16
C ASN A 191 -11.70 23.18 -15.46
N THR A 192 -10.56 23.06 -16.14
CA THR A 192 -9.28 22.58 -15.59
C THR A 192 -8.79 23.36 -14.37
N ARG A 193 -9.28 24.59 -14.18
CA ARG A 193 -8.97 25.46 -13.03
C ARG A 193 -9.70 25.06 -11.74
N MET A 194 -10.92 24.53 -11.83
CA MET A 194 -11.69 24.08 -10.66
C MET A 194 -11.10 22.79 -10.04
N ALA A 195 -10.52 21.93 -10.88
CA ALA A 195 -9.81 20.75 -10.41
C ALA A 195 -8.57 21.13 -9.57
N GLU A 196 -7.82 22.18 -9.95
CA GLU A 196 -6.65 22.61 -9.18
C GLU A 196 -7.04 23.18 -7.81
N GLU A 197 -8.06 24.04 -7.79
CA GLU A 197 -8.58 24.64 -6.55
C GLU A 197 -9.08 23.55 -5.59
N SER A 198 -9.80 22.55 -6.08
CA SER A 198 -10.27 21.42 -5.27
C SER A 198 -9.15 20.49 -4.80
N CYS A 199 -8.14 20.20 -5.63
CA CYS A 199 -6.98 19.41 -5.23
C CYS A 199 -6.23 20.09 -4.06
N SER A 200 -6.09 21.42 -4.12
CA SER A 200 -5.35 22.21 -3.13
C SER A 200 -6.00 22.21 -1.74
N VAL A 201 -7.29 21.85 -1.62
CA VAL A 201 -7.97 21.70 -0.32
C VAL A 201 -7.34 20.57 0.51
N CYS A 202 -7.00 19.45 -0.15
CA CYS A 202 -6.46 18.26 0.52
C CYS A 202 -4.94 18.11 0.35
N HIS A 203 -4.40 18.53 -0.80
CA HIS A 203 -3.00 18.35 -1.15
C HIS A 203 -2.23 19.66 -1.00
N LYS A 204 -1.13 19.63 -0.25
CA LYS A 204 -0.18 20.74 -0.12
C LYS A 204 1.17 20.33 -0.66
N THR A 205 2.00 21.27 -1.06
CA THR A 205 3.37 20.92 -1.42
C THR A 205 4.17 20.57 -0.16
N TYR A 206 4.82 19.41 -0.16
CA TYR A 206 5.76 19.03 0.89
C TYR A 206 7.06 19.82 0.73
N LYS A 207 7.43 20.58 1.78
CA LYS A 207 8.64 21.43 1.79
C LYS A 207 8.73 22.28 0.51
N PRO A 208 7.82 23.26 0.35
CA PRO A 208 7.81 24.11 -0.85
C PRO A 208 9.13 24.86 -1.01
N GLN A 209 9.48 25.18 -2.26
CA GLN A 209 10.64 26.01 -2.60
C GLN A 209 10.46 27.44 -2.07
N GLY A 210 9.27 28.01 -2.28
CA GLY A 210 9.00 29.43 -2.03
C GLY A 210 9.99 30.33 -2.77
N ASP A 211 10.32 31.48 -2.15
CA ASP A 211 11.28 32.45 -2.70
C ASP A 211 12.74 32.15 -2.31
N GLY A 212 12.99 31.03 -1.64
CA GLY A 212 14.33 30.66 -1.19
C GLY A 212 15.21 30.13 -2.33
N SER A 213 16.54 30.29 -2.20
CA SER A 213 17.52 29.73 -3.14
C SER A 213 17.91 28.28 -2.84
N GLU A 214 17.54 27.76 -1.66
CA GLU A 214 17.82 26.38 -1.26
C GLU A 214 16.96 25.39 -2.03
N GLU A 215 17.55 24.67 -2.98
CA GLU A 215 16.82 23.74 -3.86
C GLU A 215 16.46 22.40 -3.20
N PHE A 216 17.21 21.98 -2.18
CA PHE A 216 17.12 20.62 -1.62
C PHE A 216 16.47 20.57 -0.24
N VAL A 217 15.76 19.48 0.05
CA VAL A 217 15.16 19.24 1.38
C VAL A 217 16.24 19.18 2.47
N THR A 218 17.39 18.59 2.13
CA THR A 218 18.62 18.63 2.91
C THR A 218 19.80 18.93 1.97
N PRO A 219 20.88 19.58 2.41
CA PRO A 219 22.04 19.82 1.54
C PRO A 219 22.69 18.51 1.07
N PRO A 220 22.99 18.34 -0.23
CA PRO A 220 23.74 17.18 -0.72
C PRO A 220 25.19 17.21 -0.24
N PRO A 221 25.83 16.05 -0.05
CA PRO A 221 27.26 15.98 0.26
C PRO A 221 28.11 16.61 -0.86
N ALA A 222 29.20 17.30 -0.52
CA ALA A 222 30.06 18.01 -1.49
C ALA A 222 30.63 17.13 -2.63
N LYS A 223 30.61 15.80 -2.49
CA LYS A 223 31.07 14.81 -3.49
C LYS A 223 29.94 13.94 -4.05
N SER A 224 28.70 14.43 -4.07
CA SER A 224 27.56 13.67 -4.58
C SER A 224 27.57 13.48 -6.10
N GLY A 225 28.20 14.40 -6.86
CA GLY A 225 28.13 14.41 -8.32
C GLY A 225 26.67 14.44 -8.79
N ASP A 226 26.37 13.67 -9.84
CA ASP A 226 25.03 13.58 -10.46
C ASP A 226 24.07 12.63 -9.74
N LYS A 227 24.39 12.18 -8.52
CA LYS A 227 23.49 11.32 -7.75
C LYS A 227 22.20 12.08 -7.43
N PHE A 228 21.08 11.37 -7.51
CA PHE A 228 19.79 11.89 -7.10
C PHE A 228 19.84 12.46 -5.68
N TRP A 229 19.27 13.64 -5.50
CA TRP A 229 19.06 14.27 -4.19
C TRP A 229 17.69 14.95 -4.15
N LEU A 230 16.92 14.72 -3.09
CA LEU A 230 15.52 15.15 -3.02
C LEU A 230 15.43 16.68 -2.99
N LYS A 231 14.80 17.24 -4.04
CA LYS A 231 14.54 18.67 -4.17
C LYS A 231 13.26 19.09 -3.43
N LYS A 232 13.21 20.35 -2.99
CA LYS A 232 12.00 20.99 -2.48
C LYS A 232 10.95 21.07 -3.60
N GLY A 233 9.68 20.98 -3.22
CA GLY A 233 8.57 21.02 -4.16
C GLY A 233 8.32 19.74 -4.97
N THR A 234 9.02 18.64 -4.68
CA THR A 234 8.84 17.36 -5.40
C THR A 234 7.50 16.69 -5.07
N PHE A 235 7.16 16.56 -3.80
CA PHE A 235 5.99 15.77 -3.38
C PHE A 235 4.79 16.64 -2.99
N LYS A 236 3.58 16.12 -3.25
CA LYS A 236 2.34 16.63 -2.66
C LYS A 236 2.00 15.79 -1.43
N THR A 237 1.55 16.43 -0.36
CA THR A 237 1.06 15.78 0.85
C THR A 237 -0.31 15.15 0.58
N VAL A 238 -0.69 14.18 1.40
CA VAL A 238 -2.03 13.60 1.43
C VAL A 238 -2.59 13.71 2.86
N PRO A 239 -3.91 13.74 3.05
CA PRO A 239 -4.50 13.64 4.38
C PRO A 239 -4.07 12.34 5.09
N ILE A 240 -3.68 12.45 6.37
CA ILE A 240 -3.12 11.33 7.15
C ILE A 240 -3.97 10.90 8.35
N GLY A 241 -5.08 11.58 8.59
CA GLY A 241 -5.92 11.35 9.76
C GLY A 241 -7.36 11.80 9.54
N HIS A 242 -8.23 11.43 10.47
CA HIS A 242 -9.67 11.72 10.39
C HIS A 242 -9.99 13.21 10.44
N THR A 243 -9.09 14.07 10.94
CA THR A 243 -9.31 15.52 11.06
C THR A 243 -9.76 16.14 9.74
N THR A 244 -9.11 15.81 8.62
CA THR A 244 -9.48 16.32 7.30
C THR A 244 -10.78 15.72 6.79
N CYS A 245 -11.03 14.43 7.02
CA CYS A 245 -12.25 13.78 6.54
C CYS A 245 -13.48 14.30 7.28
N PHE A 246 -13.37 14.49 8.60
CA PHE A 246 -14.47 14.86 9.48
C PHE A 246 -14.80 16.35 9.46
N THR A 247 -14.07 17.17 8.69
CA THR A 247 -14.54 18.53 8.36
C THR A 247 -15.84 18.47 7.54
N CYS A 248 -16.03 17.42 6.74
CA CYS A 248 -17.21 17.20 5.92
C CYS A 248 -18.04 16.00 6.40
N HIS A 249 -17.38 14.91 6.82
CA HIS A 249 -18.01 13.69 7.34
C HIS A 249 -18.08 13.72 8.87
N SER A 250 -18.80 14.68 9.45
CA SER A 250 -19.05 14.74 10.89
C SER A 250 -20.40 14.12 11.23
N ALA A 251 -20.66 13.89 12.53
CA ALA A 251 -21.99 13.50 12.98
C ALA A 251 -23.04 14.59 12.67
N ASP A 252 -22.64 15.86 12.70
CA ASP A 252 -23.54 17.00 12.56
C ASP A 252 -23.84 17.34 11.10
N SER A 253 -22.95 17.00 10.15
CA SER A 253 -23.18 17.27 8.73
C SER A 253 -24.21 16.33 8.10
N GLY A 254 -24.47 15.18 8.73
CA GLY A 254 -25.31 14.12 8.17
C GLY A 254 -24.76 13.49 6.88
N MET A 255 -23.50 13.78 6.52
CA MET A 255 -22.90 13.31 5.27
C MET A 255 -22.38 11.88 5.40
N SER A 256 -22.81 11.00 4.49
CA SER A 256 -22.32 9.63 4.39
C SER A 256 -20.98 9.55 3.64
N PRO A 257 -20.04 8.67 4.04
CA PRO A 257 -20.10 7.78 5.21
C PRO A 257 -20.03 8.53 6.54
N ALA A 258 -20.76 8.02 7.54
CA ALA A 258 -20.69 8.57 8.89
C ALA A 258 -19.35 8.20 9.56
N PRO A 259 -18.88 8.97 10.56
CA PRO A 259 -17.68 8.64 11.34
C PRO A 259 -17.61 7.21 11.90
N THR A 260 -18.77 6.62 12.18
CA THR A 260 -18.90 5.26 12.71
C THR A 260 -18.72 4.17 11.65
N ASP A 261 -18.83 4.50 10.36
CA ASP A 261 -18.80 3.55 9.25
C ASP A 261 -17.37 3.23 8.82
N CYS A 262 -16.55 2.80 9.79
CA CYS A 262 -15.11 2.57 9.65
C CYS A 262 -14.77 1.74 8.40
N ALA A 263 -15.54 0.69 8.14
CA ALA A 263 -15.33 -0.25 7.05
C ALA A 263 -15.65 0.32 5.66
N VAL A 264 -16.34 1.46 5.54
CA VAL A 264 -16.55 2.14 4.26
C VAL A 264 -15.24 2.78 3.80
N CYS A 265 -14.54 3.47 4.71
CA CYS A 265 -13.28 4.15 4.44
C CYS A 265 -12.07 3.21 4.55
N HIS A 266 -11.97 2.40 5.59
CA HIS A 266 -10.81 1.52 5.84
C HIS A 266 -11.00 0.16 5.18
N LYS A 267 -10.12 -0.18 4.24
CA LYS A 267 -10.06 -1.50 3.59
C LYS A 267 -8.71 -2.16 3.84
N LEU A 268 -8.68 -3.49 3.82
CA LEU A 268 -7.42 -4.20 3.92
C LEU A 268 -6.46 -3.72 2.84
N LYS A 269 -5.24 -3.38 3.26
CA LYS A 269 -4.21 -2.82 2.41
C LYS A 269 -3.85 -3.84 1.33
N PRO A 270 -3.98 -3.50 0.03
CA PRO A 270 -3.52 -4.38 -1.02
C PRO A 270 -1.99 -4.45 -1.04
N ALA A 271 -1.45 -5.49 -1.68
CA ALA A 271 -0.02 -5.58 -1.90
C ALA A 271 0.47 -4.38 -2.72
N ALA A 272 1.48 -3.67 -2.21
CA ALA A 272 2.07 -2.57 -2.95
C ALA A 272 2.94 -3.10 -4.11
N PRO A 273 2.88 -2.50 -5.30
CA PRO A 273 3.81 -2.84 -6.37
C PRO A 273 5.24 -2.43 -5.97
N MET A 274 6.25 -3.09 -6.55
CA MET A 274 7.64 -2.64 -6.39
C MET A 274 7.80 -1.20 -6.90
N ALA A 275 8.56 -0.39 -6.16
CA ALA A 275 8.82 1.03 -6.44
C ALA A 275 10.32 1.32 -6.42
N ASP A 276 10.75 2.35 -7.17
CA ASP A 276 12.14 2.78 -7.27
C ASP A 276 12.58 3.56 -6.03
N PHE A 277 12.54 2.86 -4.90
CA PHE A 277 12.86 3.37 -3.59
C PHE A 277 14.08 2.64 -3.04
N ASP A 278 15.06 3.42 -2.61
CA ASP A 278 16.21 2.91 -1.89
C ASP A 278 16.17 3.49 -0.46
N PRO A 279 15.87 2.65 0.56
CA PRO A 279 15.81 3.11 1.93
C PRO A 279 17.16 3.63 2.44
N ALA A 280 18.30 3.13 1.92
CA ALA A 280 19.62 3.62 2.29
C ALA A 280 19.86 5.02 1.72
N LEU A 281 19.40 5.27 0.49
CA LEU A 281 19.45 6.58 -0.13
C LEU A 281 18.55 7.59 0.61
N ALA A 282 17.32 7.22 0.95
CA ALA A 282 16.41 8.06 1.75
C ALA A 282 17.00 8.38 3.14
N ALA A 283 17.63 7.39 3.79
CA ALA A 283 18.33 7.58 5.05
C ALA A 283 19.53 8.53 4.93
N ALA A 284 20.32 8.41 3.86
CA ALA A 284 21.45 9.32 3.59
C ALA A 284 20.99 10.77 3.40
N MET A 285 19.81 10.97 2.82
CA MET A 285 19.15 12.28 2.69
C MET A 285 18.50 12.79 3.98
N LYS A 286 18.52 11.99 5.07
CA LYS A 286 17.84 12.27 6.33
C LYS A 286 16.33 12.50 6.15
N VAL A 287 15.70 11.76 5.22
CA VAL A 287 14.24 11.76 5.06
C VAL A 287 13.64 10.99 6.23
N ASN A 288 13.39 11.71 7.32
CA ASN A 288 12.76 11.19 8.54
C ASN A 288 11.23 11.33 8.54
N ASP A 289 10.69 12.01 7.53
CA ASP A 289 9.25 12.13 7.34
C ASP A 289 8.69 10.80 6.83
N LYS A 290 7.92 10.14 7.71
CA LYS A 290 7.37 8.81 7.42
C LYS A 290 6.45 8.84 6.21
N ILE A 291 5.66 9.90 6.04
CA ILE A 291 4.67 10.00 4.97
C ILE A 291 5.40 10.09 3.64
N VAL A 292 6.42 10.94 3.57
CA VAL A 292 7.24 11.08 2.36
C VAL A 292 7.96 9.79 2.00
N ALA A 293 8.57 9.11 2.99
CA ALA A 293 9.20 7.81 2.76
C ALA A 293 8.18 6.78 2.27
N ASP A 294 6.99 6.76 2.88
CA ASP A 294 5.88 5.90 2.53
C ASP A 294 5.40 6.14 1.09
N GLU A 295 5.15 7.40 0.69
CA GLU A 295 4.69 7.77 -0.66
C GLU A 295 5.74 7.44 -1.73
N TRP A 296 7.02 7.74 -1.47
CA TRP A 296 8.12 7.40 -2.37
C TRP A 296 8.26 5.87 -2.49
N SER A 297 8.21 5.13 -1.38
CA SER A 297 8.29 3.66 -1.37
C SER A 297 7.17 2.95 -2.14
N ARG A 298 6.09 3.67 -2.49
CA ARG A 298 4.97 3.15 -3.31
C ARG A 298 4.96 3.67 -4.74
N ARG A 299 5.83 4.63 -5.06
CA ARG A 299 5.80 5.40 -6.31
C ARG A 299 4.46 6.10 -6.51
N ASP A 300 3.86 6.54 -5.40
CA ASP A 300 2.68 7.42 -5.43
C ASP A 300 3.11 8.85 -5.84
N SER A 301 4.41 9.15 -5.82
CA SER A 301 5.02 10.33 -6.43
C SER A 301 6.35 9.99 -7.10
N SER A 302 6.69 10.70 -8.19
CA SER A 302 8.01 10.57 -8.83
C SER A 302 9.05 11.36 -8.03
N GLY A 303 10.17 10.73 -7.68
CA GLY A 303 11.26 11.40 -6.97
C GLY A 303 11.92 12.53 -7.78
N THR A 304 11.85 12.47 -9.11
CA THR A 304 12.52 13.44 -10.01
C THR A 304 11.59 14.52 -10.55
N PHE A 305 10.26 14.42 -10.32
CA PHE A 305 9.30 15.42 -10.78
C PHE A 305 9.04 16.48 -9.71
N ARG A 306 9.32 17.74 -10.03
CA ARG A 306 9.02 18.88 -9.16
C ARG A 306 7.75 19.56 -9.60
N HIS A 307 6.75 19.59 -8.72
CA HIS A 307 5.48 20.27 -8.96
C HIS A 307 5.64 21.80 -9.00
N GLU A 308 6.65 22.35 -8.31
CA GLU A 308 6.90 23.80 -8.25
C GLU A 308 7.99 24.26 -9.23
N TRP A 309 8.47 23.38 -10.12
CA TRP A 309 9.35 23.82 -11.20
C TRP A 309 8.57 24.64 -12.21
N PHE A 310 9.13 25.75 -12.72
CA PHE A 310 8.37 26.71 -13.53
C PHE A 310 7.60 26.07 -14.70
N SER A 311 8.18 25.07 -15.38
CA SER A 311 7.51 24.39 -16.51
C SER A 311 6.40 23.42 -16.09
N HIS A 312 6.31 23.08 -14.80
CA HIS A 312 5.30 22.18 -14.25
C HIS A 312 4.29 22.90 -13.36
N ALA A 313 4.69 24.00 -12.71
CA ALA A 313 3.87 24.76 -11.78
C ALA A 313 2.62 25.37 -12.42
N GLU A 314 2.67 25.61 -13.73
CA GLU A 314 1.56 26.13 -14.52
C GLU A 314 0.66 25.03 -15.11
N LEU A 315 1.05 23.76 -14.98
CA LEU A 315 0.22 22.64 -15.45
C LEU A 315 -0.85 22.33 -14.42
N SER A 316 -2.08 22.13 -14.90
CA SER A 316 -3.16 21.58 -14.06
C SER A 316 -2.84 20.15 -13.65
N CYS A 317 -3.24 19.76 -12.43
CA CYS A 317 -3.17 18.37 -11.98
C CYS A 317 -3.71 17.37 -13.03
N SER A 318 -4.82 17.71 -13.71
CA SER A 318 -5.44 16.83 -14.71
C SER A 318 -4.65 16.66 -16.00
N THR A 319 -3.61 17.48 -16.22
CA THR A 319 -2.69 17.31 -17.37
C THR A 319 -1.86 16.04 -17.24
N CYS A 320 -1.51 15.66 -16.00
CA CYS A 320 -0.66 14.50 -15.74
C CYS A 320 -1.41 13.36 -15.05
N HIS A 321 -2.42 13.68 -14.25
CA HIS A 321 -3.20 12.73 -13.49
C HIS A 321 -4.59 12.55 -14.10
N ASP A 322 -5.04 11.29 -14.19
CA ASP A 322 -6.44 11.00 -14.49
C ASP A 322 -7.26 11.09 -13.19
N VAL A 323 -7.48 12.33 -12.73
CA VAL A 323 -8.00 12.63 -11.39
C VAL A 323 -9.34 11.94 -11.09
N THR A 324 -10.18 11.72 -12.10
CA THR A 324 -11.48 11.04 -11.93
C THR A 324 -11.35 9.52 -11.77
N LYS A 325 -10.20 8.94 -12.12
CA LYS A 325 -9.95 7.50 -11.94
C LYS A 325 -9.15 7.18 -10.69
N ILE A 326 -8.63 8.19 -9.98
CA ILE A 326 -7.81 7.94 -8.80
C ILE A 326 -8.67 7.37 -7.67
N ILE A 327 -8.32 6.16 -7.25
CA ILE A 327 -8.76 5.56 -5.99
C ILE A 327 -7.54 5.16 -5.18
N THR A 328 -7.47 5.64 -3.94
CA THR A 328 -6.26 5.47 -3.10
C THR A 328 -5.87 4.02 -2.79
N LEU A 329 -6.81 3.08 -2.95
CA LEU A 329 -6.55 1.64 -2.84
C LEU A 329 -5.87 1.06 -4.08
N ASP A 330 -6.08 1.62 -5.26
CA ASP A 330 -5.49 1.10 -6.48
C ASP A 330 -4.24 1.91 -6.84
N ALA A 331 -3.08 1.33 -6.54
CA ALA A 331 -1.78 1.93 -6.85
C ALA A 331 -1.57 2.17 -8.35
N SER A 332 -2.29 1.49 -9.25
CA SER A 332 -2.20 1.75 -10.69
C SER A 332 -2.86 3.07 -11.09
N THR A 333 -3.92 3.47 -10.39
CA THR A 333 -4.66 4.72 -10.68
C THR A 333 -3.95 5.97 -10.15
N LYS A 334 -3.15 5.84 -9.08
CA LYS A 334 -2.35 6.93 -8.51
C LYS A 334 -1.13 7.31 -9.37
N LYS A 335 -0.63 6.37 -10.17
CA LYS A 335 0.60 6.56 -10.94
C LYS A 335 0.36 7.46 -12.16
N VAL A 336 1.22 8.47 -12.31
CA VAL A 336 1.33 9.22 -13.56
C VAL A 336 1.82 8.27 -14.66
N SER A 337 1.07 8.19 -15.76
CA SER A 337 1.48 7.43 -16.93
C SER A 337 2.68 8.10 -17.59
N VAL A 338 3.66 7.30 -18.04
CA VAL A 338 4.79 7.83 -18.83
C VAL A 338 4.33 8.53 -20.11
N LEU A 339 3.14 8.19 -20.62
CA LEU A 339 2.53 8.88 -21.76
C LEU A 339 2.25 10.36 -21.45
N ALA A 340 1.85 10.70 -20.21
CA ALA A 340 1.62 12.08 -19.81
C ALA A 340 2.92 12.88 -19.87
N CYS A 341 4.02 12.32 -19.35
CA CYS A 341 5.36 12.91 -19.47
C CYS A 341 5.82 13.00 -20.93
N GLY A 342 5.49 11.99 -21.75
CA GLY A 342 5.84 11.91 -23.16
C GLY A 342 5.30 13.06 -24.00
N THR A 343 4.27 13.78 -23.54
CA THR A 343 3.75 14.97 -24.23
C THR A 343 4.82 16.06 -24.38
N CYS A 344 5.76 16.17 -23.44
CA CYS A 344 6.82 17.19 -23.44
C CYS A 344 8.24 16.58 -23.45
N HIS A 345 8.40 15.35 -22.95
CA HIS A 345 9.71 14.71 -22.79
C HIS A 345 9.97 13.58 -23.80
N ALA A 346 9.04 13.35 -24.73
CA ALA A 346 9.26 12.49 -25.89
C ALA A 346 9.07 13.30 -27.17
N THR A 347 9.94 13.05 -28.14
CA THR A 347 9.98 13.68 -29.46
C THR A 347 10.02 12.62 -30.55
N ALA A 348 10.04 13.01 -31.82
CA ALA A 348 10.15 12.05 -32.93
C ALA A 348 11.50 11.32 -32.88
N THR A 349 12.59 12.05 -32.63
CA THR A 349 13.95 11.50 -32.54
C THR A 349 14.68 12.00 -31.29
N SER A 350 15.80 11.37 -30.93
CA SER A 350 16.65 11.85 -29.82
C SER A 350 17.34 13.18 -30.11
N ASP A 351 17.56 13.51 -31.38
CA ASP A 351 18.18 14.78 -31.81
C ASP A 351 17.24 15.98 -31.56
N ASP A 352 15.93 15.75 -31.47
CA ASP A 352 14.92 16.77 -31.15
C ASP A 352 14.87 17.12 -29.64
N GLY A 353 15.76 16.54 -28.82
CA GLY A 353 15.91 16.89 -27.40
C GLY A 353 14.98 16.14 -26.44
N GLY A 354 14.22 15.15 -26.90
CA GLY A 354 13.37 14.31 -26.04
C GLY A 354 14.17 13.54 -25.00
N ALA A 355 13.93 13.82 -23.71
CA ALA A 355 14.61 13.13 -22.62
C ALA A 355 14.38 11.61 -22.63
N LEU A 356 13.16 11.18 -22.97
CA LEU A 356 12.81 9.76 -23.08
C LEU A 356 13.51 9.10 -24.27
N ASN A 357 13.60 9.78 -25.41
CA ASN A 357 14.30 9.31 -26.61
C ASN A 357 15.78 9.09 -26.28
N PHE A 358 16.43 10.10 -25.70
CA PHE A 358 17.83 10.05 -25.31
C PHE A 358 18.13 8.84 -24.41
N GLU A 359 17.36 8.64 -23.32
CA GLU A 359 17.64 7.55 -22.39
C GLU A 359 17.39 6.16 -23.00
N ILE A 360 16.39 6.04 -23.87
CA ILE A 360 16.12 4.78 -24.59
C ILE A 360 17.22 4.46 -25.59
N ASP A 361 17.67 5.44 -26.36
CA ASP A 361 18.72 5.22 -27.37
C ASP A 361 20.07 4.94 -26.70
N ALA A 362 20.40 5.66 -25.62
CA ALA A 362 21.58 5.37 -24.81
C ALA A 362 21.54 3.95 -24.21
N ARG A 363 20.36 3.47 -23.78
CA ARG A 363 20.19 2.10 -23.28
C ARG A 363 20.27 1.03 -24.37
N LYS A 364 19.80 1.32 -25.59
CA LYS A 364 19.99 0.41 -26.73
C LYS A 364 21.46 0.32 -27.14
N ALA A 365 22.18 1.43 -27.13
CA ALA A 365 23.60 1.49 -27.44
C ALA A 365 24.46 0.84 -26.33
N ASN A 366 24.04 0.97 -25.08
CA ASN A 366 24.72 0.40 -23.92
C ASN A 366 23.72 -0.21 -22.94
N ALA A 367 23.65 -1.55 -22.90
CA ALA A 367 22.76 -2.28 -21.99
C ALA A 367 23.03 -1.98 -20.50
N LYS A 368 24.21 -1.46 -20.14
CA LYS A 368 24.59 -1.04 -18.79
C LYS A 368 24.30 0.44 -18.49
N PHE A 369 23.84 1.22 -19.47
CA PHE A 369 23.38 2.59 -19.24
C PHE A 369 22.32 2.60 -18.14
N GLU A 370 22.22 3.67 -17.34
CA GLU A 370 21.22 3.79 -16.28
C GLU A 370 20.34 5.01 -16.58
N CYS A 371 19.02 4.80 -16.70
CA CYS A 371 18.09 5.91 -16.87
C CYS A 371 17.98 6.67 -15.54
N THR A 372 18.34 7.95 -15.52
CA THR A 372 18.43 8.78 -14.30
C THR A 372 17.62 10.07 -14.39
N LYS A 373 17.17 10.47 -15.59
CA LYS A 373 16.30 11.64 -15.76
C LYS A 373 14.93 11.44 -15.12
N CYS A 374 14.40 10.21 -15.17
CA CYS A 374 13.07 9.87 -14.67
C CYS A 374 13.06 8.86 -13.51
N HIS A 375 14.15 8.12 -13.30
CA HIS A 375 14.22 7.02 -12.32
C HIS A 375 15.30 7.29 -11.29
N VAL A 376 15.01 6.94 -10.03
CA VAL A 376 16.02 7.06 -8.97
C VAL A 376 16.83 5.76 -8.84
N THR A 377 16.17 4.61 -8.75
CA THR A 377 16.85 3.32 -8.50
C THR A 377 16.59 2.26 -9.57
N PHE A 378 15.49 2.38 -10.33
CA PHE A 378 15.10 1.41 -11.37
C PHE A 378 15.59 1.73 -12.78
N GLY A 379 16.49 2.71 -12.92
CA GLY A 379 17.11 3.04 -14.19
C GLY A 379 17.82 1.88 -14.89
N LYS A 380 18.07 0.76 -14.19
CA LYS A 380 18.79 -0.44 -14.66
C LYS A 380 17.88 -1.58 -15.16
N LEU A 381 16.57 -1.50 -14.94
CA LEU A 381 15.64 -2.57 -15.35
C LEU A 381 15.36 -2.56 -16.86
N PRO A 382 14.85 -3.65 -17.46
CA PRO A 382 14.45 -3.65 -18.86
C PRO A 382 13.43 -2.53 -19.19
N ILE A 383 13.53 -1.94 -20.39
CA ILE A 383 12.64 -0.86 -20.82
C ILE A 383 11.20 -1.38 -20.92
N PRO A 384 10.24 -0.82 -20.16
CA PRO A 384 8.85 -1.26 -20.22
C PRO A 384 8.17 -0.86 -21.54
N LEU A 385 7.20 -1.66 -21.99
CA LEU A 385 6.41 -1.37 -23.20
C LEU A 385 5.73 0.01 -23.16
N SER A 386 5.35 0.49 -21.98
CA SER A 386 4.75 1.82 -21.83
C SER A 386 5.64 2.95 -22.35
N HIS A 387 6.97 2.80 -22.26
CA HIS A 387 7.91 3.81 -22.72
C HIS A 387 8.00 3.81 -24.25
N GLN A 388 7.99 2.62 -24.88
CA GLN A 388 7.94 2.48 -26.33
C GLN A 388 6.65 3.08 -26.90
N LYS A 389 5.52 2.86 -26.23
CA LYS A 389 4.23 3.47 -26.61
C LYS A 389 4.26 5.00 -26.53
N ALA A 390 4.91 5.57 -25.51
CA ALA A 390 5.06 7.02 -25.40
C ALA A 390 5.90 7.62 -26.54
N LEU A 391 7.00 6.96 -26.93
CA LEU A 391 7.79 7.36 -28.11
C LEU A 391 6.96 7.28 -29.40
N ALA A 392 6.25 6.17 -29.62
CA ALA A 392 5.43 5.98 -30.81
C ALA A 392 4.32 7.05 -30.92
N ALA A 393 3.72 7.42 -29.79
CA ALA A 393 2.72 8.49 -29.75
C ALA A 393 3.31 9.88 -30.03
N ALA A 394 4.58 10.11 -29.67
CA ALA A 394 5.27 11.38 -29.95
C ALA A 394 5.68 11.48 -31.42
N GLY A 395 6.17 10.41 -32.03
CA GLY A 395 6.56 10.39 -33.45
C GLY A 395 5.39 10.33 -34.45
N ALA A 396 4.16 10.15 -33.96
CA ALA A 396 2.94 10.25 -34.76
C ALA A 396 2.35 11.67 -34.82
N LYS A 397 2.92 12.61 -34.05
CA LYS A 397 2.63 14.05 -34.13
C LYS A 397 3.59 14.71 -35.11
#